data_AF-A0A2V7J257-F1
#
_entry.id   AF-A0A2V7J257-F1
#
_cell.length_a   1.000
_cell.length_b   1.000
_cell.length_c   1.000
_cell.angle_alpha   90.00
_cell.angle_beta   90.00
_cell.angle_gamma   90.00
#
_symmetry.space_group_name_H-M   'P 1'
#
loop_
_entity.id
_entity.type
_entity.pdbx_description
1 polymer ?
#
loop_
_entity_poly.entity_id
_entity_poly.type
_entity_poly.pdbx_seq_one_letter_code
_entity_poly.pdbx_strand_id
1 'polypeptide(L)'
;MKRVALYAAALGFVVFAGFPFYWMLVTTFKQNRDLYVGASDLSHIPWIFNDPPTLEHVKLLFGQTDFPRWVLNTLLVVAAVVVITVAVAVPAGYSLARLAGRWGERMGMGIFFTYLIPPTLLFVPFSRLVSLLGLQNSLASLILIYPTMTIPFCTWLVMGFLRSVPWEIEEQAMIDGYSRLAVILKVAPRLIVPGILTVVVFTFTLVMQEFVYALTFISSVEKMTVSLGVPIALVRGDVYHWGALMAAALFTSIPLAVVYNLFIDREPTFHHPFTRGGCHENPNGIVLRAHRRGSVHPLGCSSRRGPAAGRTGGQARGGGDAHHYGFHKRHSLHQP
;
A
#
# COMPACT_ATOMS: atom_id res chain seq x y z
N MET A 1 -28.27 1.20 -20.12
CA MET A 1 -28.57 2.08 -18.95
C MET A 1 -27.60 1.87 -17.78
N LYS A 2 -27.45 0.66 -17.21
CA LYS A 2 -26.54 0.44 -16.04
C LYS A 2 -25.07 0.85 -16.27
N ARG A 3 -24.51 0.58 -17.46
CA ARG A 3 -23.12 1.00 -17.80
C ARG A 3 -22.98 2.52 -17.94
N VAL A 4 -23.98 3.20 -18.50
CA VAL A 4 -23.99 4.67 -18.64
C VAL A 4 -24.02 5.33 -17.26
N ALA A 5 -24.87 4.85 -16.34
CA ALA A 5 -24.91 5.33 -14.96
C ALA A 5 -23.58 5.10 -14.23
N LEU A 6 -22.95 3.94 -14.43
CA LEU A 6 -21.64 3.63 -13.85
C LEU A 6 -20.55 4.56 -14.40
N TYR A 7 -20.48 4.77 -15.71
CA TYR A 7 -19.50 5.68 -16.31
C TYR A 7 -19.74 7.13 -15.92
N ALA A 8 -20.99 7.58 -15.80
CA ALA A 8 -21.33 8.91 -15.34
C ALA A 8 -20.91 9.12 -13.87
N ALA A 9 -21.18 8.14 -12.99
CA ALA A 9 -20.74 8.18 -11.60
C ALA A 9 -19.20 8.17 -11.49
N ALA A 10 -18.52 7.32 -12.27
CA ALA A 10 -17.06 7.29 -12.31
C ALA A 10 -16.46 8.61 -12.82
N LEU A 11 -17.02 9.19 -13.88
CA LEU A 11 -16.59 10.49 -14.40
C LEU A 11 -16.81 11.61 -13.37
N GLY A 12 -17.97 11.64 -12.73
CA GLY A 12 -18.27 12.59 -11.66
C GLY A 12 -17.27 12.48 -10.50
N PHE A 13 -16.93 11.25 -10.08
CA PHE A 13 -15.92 11.02 -9.06
C PHE A 13 -14.52 11.48 -9.50
N VAL A 14 -14.13 11.20 -10.75
CA VAL A 14 -12.82 11.65 -11.29
C VAL A 14 -12.73 13.18 -11.32
N VAL A 15 -13.79 13.87 -11.76
CA VAL A 15 -13.83 15.34 -11.75
C VAL A 15 -13.74 15.87 -10.31
N PHE A 16 -14.50 15.29 -9.38
CA PHE A 16 -14.47 15.67 -7.97
C PHE A 16 -13.09 15.46 -7.34
N ALA A 17 -12.47 14.30 -7.54
CA ALA A 17 -11.16 13.96 -7.00
C ALA A 17 -10.01 14.74 -7.66
N GLY A 18 -10.14 15.08 -8.95
CA GLY A 18 -9.18 15.88 -9.70
C GLY A 18 -9.29 17.39 -9.44
N PHE A 19 -10.44 17.86 -8.94
CA PHE A 19 -10.70 19.28 -8.74
C PHE A 19 -9.68 19.98 -7.81
N PRO A 20 -9.23 19.41 -6.68
CA PRO A 20 -8.20 20.04 -5.85
C PRO A 20 -6.87 20.25 -6.59
N PHE A 21 -6.45 19.29 -7.43
CA PHE A 21 -5.24 19.43 -8.24
C PHE A 21 -5.38 20.51 -9.31
N TYR A 22 -6.57 20.59 -9.94
CA TYR A 22 -6.91 21.68 -10.84
C TYR A 22 -6.85 23.04 -10.12
N TRP A 23 -7.43 23.12 -8.92
CA TRP A 23 -7.42 24.34 -8.10
C TRP A 23 -5.99 24.77 -7.73
N MET A 24 -5.15 23.81 -7.34
CA MET A 24 -3.73 24.04 -7.07
C MET A 24 -3.00 24.58 -8.30
N LEU A 25 -3.27 23.99 -9.48
CA LEU A 25 -2.68 24.43 -10.75
C LEU A 25 -3.09 25.87 -11.08
N VAL A 26 -4.39 26.19 -11.05
CA VAL A 26 -4.89 27.54 -11.35
C VAL A 26 -4.33 28.56 -10.35
N THR A 27 -4.40 28.27 -9.06
CA THR A 27 -3.92 29.18 -8.00
C THR A 27 -2.43 29.45 -8.09
N THR A 28 -1.63 28.46 -8.53
CA THR A 28 -0.18 28.60 -8.73
C THR A 28 0.17 29.67 -9.76
N PHE A 29 -0.66 29.85 -10.79
CA PHE A 29 -0.40 30.78 -11.89
C PHE A 29 -1.27 32.04 -11.86
N LYS A 30 -2.17 32.19 -10.88
CA LYS A 30 -2.98 33.41 -10.70
C LYS A 30 -2.17 34.55 -10.09
N GLN A 31 -2.45 35.77 -10.52
CA GLN A 31 -1.88 36.96 -9.87
C GLN A 31 -2.48 37.16 -8.47
N ASN A 32 -1.74 37.78 -7.55
CA ASN A 32 -2.26 38.05 -6.19
C ASN A 32 -3.57 38.84 -6.22
N ARG A 33 -3.72 39.80 -7.14
CA ARG A 33 -4.98 40.55 -7.28
C ARG A 33 -6.15 39.60 -7.60
N ASP A 34 -5.95 38.66 -8.53
CA ASP A 34 -6.96 37.68 -8.95
C ASP A 34 -7.33 36.75 -7.77
N LEU A 35 -6.39 36.45 -6.87
CA LEU A 35 -6.66 35.59 -5.71
C LEU A 35 -7.52 36.23 -4.62
N TYR A 36 -7.42 37.55 -4.41
CA TYR A 36 -8.09 38.23 -3.29
C TYR A 36 -9.35 39.01 -3.67
N VAL A 37 -9.55 39.31 -4.97
CA VAL A 37 -10.68 40.13 -5.46
C VAL A 37 -12.03 39.37 -5.45
N GLY A 38 -12.03 38.04 -5.48
CA GLY A 38 -13.27 37.24 -5.54
C GLY A 38 -14.23 37.41 -4.36
N ALA A 39 -13.80 38.01 -3.25
CA ALA A 39 -14.68 38.36 -2.13
C ALA A 39 -15.49 39.65 -2.36
N SER A 40 -15.02 40.54 -3.23
CA SER A 40 -15.59 41.88 -3.44
C SER A 40 -16.35 42.04 -4.76
N ASP A 41 -16.10 41.17 -5.73
CA ASP A 41 -16.68 41.26 -7.07
C ASP A 41 -17.37 39.95 -7.45
N LEU A 42 -18.69 39.97 -7.62
CA LEU A 42 -19.49 38.79 -8.01
C LEU A 42 -19.27 38.38 -9.48
N SER A 43 -18.70 39.25 -10.31
CA SER A 43 -18.31 38.90 -11.69
C SER A 43 -17.02 38.10 -11.77
N HIS A 44 -16.26 38.06 -10.67
CA HIS A 44 -15.02 37.32 -10.56
C HIS A 44 -15.27 35.83 -10.46
N ILE A 45 -14.74 35.06 -11.41
CA ILE A 45 -14.92 33.61 -11.44
C ILE A 45 -13.67 32.95 -10.82
N PRO A 46 -13.75 32.33 -9.63
CA PRO A 46 -12.56 31.91 -8.88
C PRO A 46 -11.75 30.78 -9.54
N TRP A 47 -12.42 29.93 -10.33
CA TRP A 47 -11.85 28.74 -10.96
C TRP A 47 -11.31 28.96 -12.38
N ILE A 48 -11.28 30.20 -12.90
CA ILE A 48 -10.63 30.55 -14.17
C ILE A 48 -9.64 31.70 -13.98
N PHE A 49 -8.78 31.95 -14.96
CA PHE A 49 -7.91 33.12 -15.00
C PHE A 49 -8.72 34.35 -15.40
N ASN A 50 -8.84 35.33 -14.51
CA ASN A 50 -9.47 36.62 -14.80
C ASN A 50 -8.41 37.62 -15.30
N ASP A 51 -7.18 37.51 -14.78
CA ASP A 51 -6.01 38.22 -15.25
C ASP A 51 -5.03 37.29 -16.00
N PRO A 52 -4.09 37.83 -16.81
CA PRO A 52 -3.05 37.02 -17.44
C PRO A 52 -2.23 36.21 -16.43
N PRO A 53 -1.89 34.95 -16.74
CA PRO A 53 -1.16 34.08 -15.81
C PRO A 53 0.24 34.65 -15.50
N THR A 54 0.73 34.36 -14.30
CA THR A 54 2.05 34.79 -13.80
C THR A 54 2.91 33.61 -13.34
N LEU A 55 4.22 33.78 -13.41
CA LEU A 55 5.22 32.83 -12.89
C LEU A 55 5.87 33.34 -11.59
N GLU A 56 5.40 34.44 -11.02
CA GLU A 56 5.97 35.06 -9.82
C GLU A 56 6.01 34.11 -8.63
N HIS A 57 4.94 33.34 -8.40
CA HIS A 57 4.86 32.38 -7.29
C HIS A 57 5.88 31.26 -7.40
N VAL A 58 6.09 30.76 -8.62
CA VAL A 58 7.09 29.72 -8.91
C VAL A 58 8.50 30.30 -8.73
N LYS A 59 8.75 31.52 -9.22
CA LYS A 59 10.04 32.22 -9.04
C LYS A 59 10.33 32.50 -7.57
N LEU A 60 9.31 32.89 -6.79
CA LEU A 60 9.44 33.08 -5.34
C LEU A 60 9.78 31.76 -4.66
N LEU A 61 9.06 30.68 -4.98
CA LEU A 61 9.29 29.37 -4.39
C LEU A 61 10.71 28.85 -4.67
N PHE A 62 11.14 28.82 -5.93
CA PHE A 62 12.42 28.23 -6.31
C PHE A 62 13.62 29.17 -6.15
N GLY A 63 13.40 30.49 -6.18
CA GLY A 63 14.46 31.50 -6.15
C GLY A 63 14.65 32.19 -4.81
N GLN A 64 13.63 32.21 -3.95
CA GLN A 64 13.66 32.91 -2.66
C GLN A 64 13.41 31.99 -1.46
N THR A 65 13.30 30.67 -1.68
CA THR A 65 13.20 29.68 -0.60
C THR A 65 14.09 28.47 -0.88
N ASP A 66 14.38 27.68 0.15
CA ASP A 66 15.16 26.43 0.05
C ASP A 66 14.31 25.22 -0.40
N PHE A 67 13.17 25.46 -1.07
CA PHE A 67 12.21 24.43 -1.45
C PHE A 67 12.82 23.18 -2.13
N PRO A 68 13.73 23.29 -3.12
CA PRO A 68 14.34 22.10 -3.73
C PRO A 68 15.10 21.24 -2.72
N ARG A 69 15.78 21.88 -1.76
CA ARG A 69 16.51 21.18 -0.70
C ARG A 69 15.56 20.51 0.28
N TRP A 70 14.45 21.17 0.62
CA TRP A 70 13.42 20.56 1.47
C TRP A 70 12.78 19.33 0.83
N VAL A 71 12.50 19.38 -0.49
CA VAL A 71 12.02 18.21 -1.25
C VAL A 71 13.04 17.08 -1.17
N LEU A 72 14.32 17.36 -1.38
CA LEU A 72 15.38 16.35 -1.29
C LEU A 72 15.50 15.76 0.12
N ASN A 73 15.47 16.59 1.15
CA ASN A 73 15.51 16.16 2.55
C ASN A 73 14.32 15.23 2.86
N THR A 74 13.10 15.63 2.45
CA THR A 74 11.91 14.80 2.62
C THR A 74 12.06 13.46 1.91
N LEU A 75 12.49 13.45 0.64
CA LEU A 75 12.66 12.19 -0.10
C LEU A 75 13.71 11.28 0.53
N LEU A 76 14.81 11.84 1.03
CA LEU A 76 15.85 11.07 1.74
C LEU A 76 15.29 10.44 3.01
N VAL A 77 14.61 11.23 3.85
CA VAL A 77 14.01 10.74 5.10
C VAL A 77 12.97 9.67 4.80
N VAL A 78 12.06 9.91 3.85
CA VAL A 78 11.03 8.95 3.46
C VAL A 78 11.65 7.64 2.96
N ALA A 79 12.64 7.70 2.06
CA ALA A 79 13.28 6.51 1.53
C ALA A 79 13.94 5.67 2.65
N ALA A 80 14.66 6.32 3.57
CA ALA A 80 15.27 5.64 4.70
C ALA A 80 14.22 4.98 5.62
N VAL A 81 13.14 5.71 5.95
CA VAL A 81 12.07 5.20 6.82
C VAL A 81 11.31 4.07 6.17
N VAL A 82 11.03 4.13 4.85
CA VAL A 82 10.41 3.03 4.10
C VAL A 82 11.27 1.77 4.19
N VAL A 83 12.58 1.89 3.94
CA VAL A 83 13.50 0.75 4.01
C VAL A 83 13.51 0.14 5.41
N ILE A 84 13.64 0.96 6.46
CA ILE A 84 13.62 0.49 7.85
C ILE A 84 12.28 -0.18 8.17
N THR A 85 11.17 0.46 7.78
CA THR A 85 9.82 -0.04 8.07
C THR A 85 9.59 -1.39 7.41
N VAL A 86 9.93 -1.56 6.13
CA VAL A 86 9.79 -2.84 5.42
C VAL A 86 10.73 -3.90 6.01
N ALA A 87 11.98 -3.54 6.28
CA ALA A 87 12.98 -4.45 6.84
C ALA A 87 12.58 -5.00 8.21
N VAL A 88 11.83 -4.24 9.01
CA VAL A 88 11.34 -4.67 10.34
C VAL A 88 9.94 -5.29 10.26
N ALA A 89 9.01 -4.66 9.55
CA ALA A 89 7.60 -5.08 9.51
C ALA A 89 7.42 -6.42 8.80
N VAL A 90 8.21 -6.73 7.77
CA VAL A 90 8.13 -8.01 7.05
C VAL A 90 8.45 -9.22 7.94
N PRO A 91 9.62 -9.29 8.60
CA PRO A 91 9.92 -10.41 9.49
C PRO A 91 9.05 -10.43 10.75
N ALA A 92 8.67 -9.26 11.29
CA ALA A 92 7.76 -9.19 12.43
C ALA A 92 6.36 -9.72 12.07
N GLY A 93 5.80 -9.25 10.95
CA GLY A 93 4.51 -9.70 10.45
C GLY A 93 4.51 -11.18 10.10
N TYR A 94 5.62 -11.69 9.53
CA TYR A 94 5.80 -13.13 9.29
C TYR A 94 5.77 -13.94 10.57
N SER A 95 6.52 -13.50 11.58
CA SER A 95 6.59 -14.19 12.87
C SER A 95 5.21 -14.25 13.52
N LEU A 96 4.44 -13.17 13.45
CA LEU A 96 3.07 -13.12 13.97
C LEU A 96 2.08 -13.96 13.14
N ALA A 97 2.21 -13.97 11.82
CA ALA A 97 1.32 -14.72 10.94
C ALA A 97 1.57 -16.24 11.00
N ARG A 98 2.83 -16.66 11.15
CA ARG A 98 3.25 -18.04 10.92
C ARG A 98 3.81 -18.76 12.16
N LEU A 99 4.51 -18.04 13.04
CA LEU A 99 5.27 -18.66 14.15
C LEU A 99 4.58 -18.49 15.51
N ALA A 100 3.84 -17.41 15.72
CA ALA A 100 3.19 -17.10 16.99
C ALA A 100 1.92 -17.94 17.28
N GLY A 101 1.49 -18.78 16.33
CA GLY A 101 0.32 -19.63 16.44
C GLY A 101 -0.94 -18.86 16.83
N ARG A 102 -1.69 -19.38 17.81
CA ARG A 102 -2.94 -18.79 18.32
C ARG A 102 -2.80 -17.40 18.94
N TRP A 103 -1.59 -17.00 19.35
CA TRP A 103 -1.34 -15.69 19.97
C TRP A 103 -1.03 -14.60 18.96
N GLY A 104 -0.65 -14.97 17.74
CA GLY A 104 -0.21 -14.01 16.72
C GLY A 104 -1.23 -12.92 16.42
N GLU A 105 -2.51 -13.27 16.41
CA GLU A 105 -3.59 -12.29 16.16
C GLU A 105 -3.75 -11.28 17.29
N ARG A 106 -3.76 -11.76 18.54
CA ARG A 106 -3.88 -10.90 19.74
C ARG A 106 -2.67 -9.99 19.87
N MET A 107 -1.46 -10.52 19.62
CA MET A 107 -0.23 -9.74 19.65
C MET A 107 -0.19 -8.70 18.52
N GLY A 108 -0.59 -9.09 17.30
CA GLY A 108 -0.70 -8.17 16.18
C GLY A 108 -1.69 -7.04 16.45
N MET A 109 -2.85 -7.35 17.03
CA MET A 109 -3.84 -6.35 17.42
C MET A 109 -3.33 -5.43 18.55
N GLY A 110 -2.61 -5.99 19.53
CA GLY A 110 -1.97 -5.21 20.60
C GLY A 110 -0.92 -4.23 20.06
N ILE A 111 -0.11 -4.65 19.08
CA ILE A 111 0.82 -3.77 18.37
C ILE A 111 0.07 -2.69 17.60
N PHE A 112 -1.04 -3.02 16.93
CA PHE A 112 -1.85 -2.01 16.25
C PHE A 112 -2.42 -0.97 17.22
N PHE A 113 -2.80 -1.34 18.45
CA PHE A 113 -3.29 -0.36 19.43
C PHE A 113 -2.25 0.67 19.86
N THR A 114 -0.94 0.37 19.79
CA THR A 114 0.07 1.39 20.09
C THR A 114 0.11 2.50 19.04
N TYR A 115 -0.31 2.21 17.80
CA TYR A 115 -0.48 3.21 16.74
C TYR A 115 -1.63 4.18 17.00
N LEU A 116 -2.64 3.79 17.80
CA LEU A 116 -3.76 4.67 18.13
C LEU A 116 -3.38 5.79 19.10
N ILE A 117 -2.20 5.71 19.73
CA ILE A 117 -1.69 6.79 20.57
C ILE A 117 -1.39 7.99 19.66
N PRO A 118 -2.01 9.16 19.90
CA PRO A 118 -1.73 10.36 19.11
C PRO A 118 -0.24 10.67 19.14
N PRO A 119 0.44 10.71 17.98
CA PRO A 119 1.89 10.91 17.91
C PRO A 119 2.32 12.25 18.50
N THR A 120 1.44 13.25 18.38
CA THR A 120 1.60 14.58 18.98
C THR A 120 1.73 14.56 20.50
N LEU A 121 1.36 13.48 21.21
CA LEU A 121 1.62 13.34 22.65
C LEU A 121 3.05 12.89 22.97
N LEU A 122 3.73 12.27 22.01
CA LEU A 122 5.06 11.67 22.21
C LEU A 122 6.21 12.62 21.83
N PHE A 123 5.93 13.86 21.40
CA PHE A 123 6.99 14.81 21.02
C PHE A 123 7.91 15.21 22.19
N VAL A 124 7.37 15.40 23.39
CA VAL A 124 8.19 15.72 24.59
C VAL A 124 9.15 14.58 24.95
N PRO A 125 8.70 13.32 25.13
CA PRO A 125 9.63 12.23 25.44
C PRO A 125 10.62 11.95 24.30
N PHE A 126 10.20 12.03 23.03
CA PHE A 126 11.13 11.87 21.91
C PHE A 126 12.14 13.01 21.80
N SER A 127 11.77 14.25 22.13
CA SER A 127 12.73 15.36 22.19
C SER A 127 13.83 15.10 23.21
N ARG A 128 13.49 14.56 24.39
CA ARG A 128 14.48 14.13 25.38
C ARG A 128 15.40 13.03 24.83
N LEU A 129 14.84 12.02 24.16
CA LEU A 129 15.60 10.94 23.54
C LEU A 129 16.58 11.47 22.47
N VAL A 130 16.10 12.32 21.56
CA VAL A 130 16.92 12.93 20.49
C VAL A 130 18.03 13.79 21.08
N SER A 131 17.76 14.53 22.16
CA SER A 131 18.78 15.30 22.89
C SER A 131 19.83 14.41 23.55
N LEU A 132 19.42 13.33 24.22
CA LEU A 132 20.35 12.38 24.85
C LEU A 132 21.28 11.71 23.83
N LEU A 133 20.78 11.45 22.63
CA LEU A 133 21.55 10.86 21.53
C LEU A 133 22.38 11.90 20.75
N GLY A 134 22.26 13.19 21.07
CA GLY A 134 22.95 14.26 20.35
C GLY A 134 22.50 14.43 18.89
N LEU A 135 21.30 13.97 18.54
CA LEU A 135 20.75 13.98 17.17
C LEU A 135 19.93 15.25 16.85
N GLN A 136 19.94 16.24 17.73
CA GLN A 136 19.25 17.51 17.51
C GLN A 136 19.76 18.19 16.25
N ASN A 137 18.84 18.85 15.53
CA ASN A 137 19.10 19.54 14.28
C ASN A 137 19.76 18.64 13.21
N SER A 138 19.29 17.40 13.07
CA SER A 138 19.77 16.43 12.07
C SER A 138 18.62 15.62 11.49
N LEU A 139 18.66 15.34 10.18
CA LEU A 139 17.67 14.45 9.53
C LEU A 139 17.67 13.03 10.13
N ALA A 140 18.79 12.61 10.73
CA ALA A 140 18.89 11.34 11.43
C ALA A 140 17.91 11.22 12.61
N SER A 141 17.54 12.35 13.25
CA SER A 141 16.50 12.35 14.29
C SER A 141 15.15 11.90 13.74
N LEU A 142 14.78 12.37 12.54
CA LEU A 142 13.53 12.02 11.87
C LEU A 142 13.55 10.55 11.42
N ILE A 143 14.67 10.11 10.84
CA ILE A 143 14.87 8.71 10.41
C ILE A 143 14.77 7.75 11.60
N LEU A 144 15.20 8.16 12.80
CA LEU A 144 15.11 7.34 14.01
C LEU A 144 13.68 7.27 14.56
N ILE A 145 12.96 8.40 14.60
CA ILE A 145 11.67 8.49 15.29
C ILE A 145 10.51 8.02 14.42
N TYR A 146 10.48 8.36 13.12
CA TYR A 146 9.34 8.01 12.25
C TYR A 146 9.03 6.50 12.16
N PRO A 147 10.02 5.58 12.15
CA PRO A 147 9.74 4.14 12.18
C PRO A 147 8.90 3.70 13.38
N THR A 148 9.00 4.39 14.52
CA THR A 148 8.22 4.05 15.73
C THR A 148 6.71 4.15 15.49
N MET A 149 6.30 4.98 14.53
CA MET A 149 4.91 5.17 14.14
C MET A 149 4.48 4.30 12.97
N THR A 150 5.38 4.07 12.01
CA THR A 150 5.04 3.34 10.79
C THR A 150 5.06 1.83 11.03
N ILE A 151 6.02 1.33 11.83
CA ILE A 151 6.22 -0.10 12.09
C ILE A 151 4.97 -0.77 12.70
N PRO A 152 4.28 -0.23 13.72
CA PRO A 152 3.17 -0.94 14.35
C PRO A 152 2.03 -1.24 13.36
N PHE A 153 1.60 -0.22 12.62
CA PHE A 153 0.56 -0.38 11.60
C PHE A 153 1.02 -1.28 10.45
N CYS A 154 2.24 -1.05 9.92
CA CYS A 154 2.76 -1.82 8.80
C CYS A 154 3.00 -3.30 9.15
N THR A 155 3.39 -3.61 10.38
CA THR A 155 3.54 -4.98 10.87
C THR A 155 2.20 -5.71 10.90
N TRP A 156 1.17 -5.05 11.42
CA TRP A 156 -0.19 -5.60 11.42
C TRP A 156 -0.73 -5.79 10.00
N LEU A 157 -0.49 -4.82 9.11
CA LEU A 157 -0.88 -4.88 7.71
C LEU A 157 -0.20 -6.06 6.99
N VAL A 158 1.13 -6.18 7.10
CA VAL A 158 1.90 -7.30 6.53
C VAL A 158 1.41 -8.64 7.04
N MET A 159 1.10 -8.75 8.34
CA MET A 159 0.54 -9.97 8.93
C MET A 159 -0.77 -10.36 8.23
N GLY A 160 -1.65 -9.39 7.96
CA GLY A 160 -2.89 -9.62 7.21
C GLY A 160 -2.65 -10.16 5.80
N PHE A 161 -1.71 -9.57 5.05
CA PHE A 161 -1.34 -10.06 3.72
C PHE A 161 -0.73 -11.46 3.75
N LEU A 162 0.18 -11.75 4.68
CA LEU A 162 0.79 -13.07 4.80
C LEU A 162 -0.23 -14.16 5.16
N ARG A 163 -1.25 -13.84 5.97
CA ARG A 163 -2.35 -14.78 6.27
C ARG A 163 -3.21 -15.11 5.05
N SER A 164 -3.30 -14.22 4.07
CA SER A 164 -4.04 -14.49 2.82
C SER A 164 -3.32 -15.46 1.89
N VAL A 165 -2.00 -15.64 2.07
CA VAL A 165 -1.19 -16.54 1.26
C VAL A 165 -1.25 -17.95 1.88
N PRO A 166 -1.59 -19.00 1.10
CA PRO A 166 -1.59 -20.37 1.57
C PRO A 166 -0.19 -20.79 2.08
N TRP A 167 -0.15 -21.51 3.20
CA TRP A 167 1.10 -21.92 3.86
C TRP A 167 1.91 -22.91 3.02
N GLU A 168 1.22 -23.68 2.18
CA GLU A 168 1.77 -24.75 1.35
C GLU A 168 2.84 -24.21 0.38
N ILE A 169 2.68 -22.99 -0.12
CA ILE A 169 3.66 -22.35 -1.05
C ILE A 169 5.01 -22.18 -0.37
N GLU A 170 5.01 -21.79 0.91
CA GLU A 170 6.24 -21.61 1.70
C GLU A 170 6.84 -22.97 2.09
N GLU A 171 6.01 -23.99 2.34
CA GLU A 171 6.48 -25.36 2.58
C GLU A 171 7.15 -25.96 1.36
N GLN A 172 6.61 -25.75 0.16
CA GLN A 172 7.27 -26.19 -1.07
C GLN A 172 8.66 -25.56 -1.21
N ALA A 173 8.81 -24.27 -0.89
CA ALA A 173 10.12 -23.62 -0.91
C ALA A 173 11.10 -24.26 0.11
N MET A 174 10.62 -24.66 1.29
CA MET A 174 11.46 -25.37 2.27
C MET A 174 11.85 -26.78 1.82
N ILE A 175 10.94 -27.49 1.14
CA ILE A 175 11.23 -28.79 0.50
C ILE A 175 12.29 -28.63 -0.60
N ASP A 176 12.27 -27.52 -1.33
CA ASP A 176 13.28 -27.13 -2.32
C ASP A 176 14.64 -26.72 -1.70
N GLY A 177 14.79 -26.79 -0.37
CA GLY A 177 16.05 -26.54 0.34
C GLY A 177 16.22 -25.11 0.86
N TYR A 178 15.20 -24.25 0.80
CA TYR A 178 15.28 -22.95 1.45
C TYR A 178 15.16 -23.09 2.98
N SER A 179 16.08 -22.46 3.72
CA SER A 179 15.93 -22.32 5.17
C SER A 179 14.77 -21.39 5.52
N ARG A 180 14.21 -21.50 6.72
CA ARG A 180 13.13 -20.60 7.20
C ARG A 180 13.50 -19.13 7.06
N LEU A 181 14.74 -18.75 7.43
CA LEU A 181 15.22 -17.39 7.29
C LEU A 181 15.27 -16.95 5.82
N ALA A 182 15.67 -17.84 4.92
CA ALA A 182 15.64 -17.56 3.49
C ALA A 182 14.21 -17.40 2.96
N VAL A 183 13.25 -18.16 3.50
CA VAL A 183 11.82 -17.97 3.19
C VAL A 183 11.36 -16.58 3.63
N ILE A 184 11.65 -16.18 4.86
CA ILE A 184 11.27 -14.86 5.42
C ILE A 184 11.85 -13.70 4.60
N LEU A 185 13.12 -13.79 4.22
CA LEU A 185 13.84 -12.67 3.59
C LEU A 185 13.74 -12.65 2.06
N LYS A 186 13.45 -13.78 1.41
CA LYS A 186 13.48 -13.88 -0.06
C LYS A 186 12.17 -14.34 -0.68
N VAL A 187 11.44 -15.25 -0.04
CA VAL A 187 10.24 -15.87 -0.61
C VAL A 187 8.99 -15.08 -0.20
N ALA A 188 8.74 -14.96 1.10
CA ALA A 188 7.58 -14.26 1.65
C ALA A 188 7.42 -12.83 1.09
N PRO A 189 8.47 -11.98 1.00
CA PRO A 189 8.31 -10.62 0.48
C PRO A 189 7.85 -10.57 -0.99
N ARG A 190 8.20 -11.59 -1.78
CA ARG A 190 7.78 -11.69 -3.19
C ARG A 190 6.33 -12.17 -3.34
N LEU A 191 5.83 -12.94 -2.38
CA LEU A 191 4.44 -13.40 -2.36
C LEU A 191 3.48 -12.27 -1.97
N ILE A 192 3.93 -11.36 -1.10
CA ILE A 192 3.13 -10.23 -0.61
C ILE A 192 3.56 -8.88 -1.19
N VAL A 193 4.07 -8.84 -2.43
CA VAL A 193 4.39 -7.59 -3.14
C VAL A 193 3.28 -6.52 -3.05
N PRO A 194 1.98 -6.83 -3.29
CA PRO A 194 0.92 -5.84 -3.13
C PRO A 194 0.79 -5.32 -1.68
N GLY A 195 1.08 -6.17 -0.69
CA GLY A 195 1.14 -5.78 0.72
C GLY A 195 2.31 -4.85 1.02
N ILE A 196 3.49 -5.14 0.48
CA ILE A 196 4.67 -4.27 0.61
C ILE A 196 4.41 -2.92 -0.07
N LEU A 197 3.75 -2.90 -1.23
CA LEU A 197 3.37 -1.65 -1.88
C LEU A 197 2.49 -0.79 -0.97
N THR A 198 1.52 -1.41 -0.29
CA THR A 198 0.67 -0.71 0.66
C THR A 198 1.48 -0.14 1.83
N VAL A 199 2.47 -0.88 2.35
CA VAL A 199 3.42 -0.39 3.38
C VAL A 199 4.21 0.82 2.88
N VAL A 200 4.74 0.75 1.65
CA VAL A 200 5.54 1.83 1.06
C VAL A 200 4.70 3.09 0.92
N VAL A 201 3.51 3.00 0.32
CA VAL A 201 2.61 4.15 0.12
C VAL A 201 2.19 4.75 1.46
N PHE A 202 1.76 3.91 2.41
CA PHE A 202 1.35 4.36 3.73
C PHE A 202 2.48 5.10 4.45
N THR A 203 3.68 4.51 4.49
CA THR A 203 4.86 5.10 5.14
C THR A 203 5.25 6.42 4.48
N PHE A 204 5.26 6.45 3.16
CA PHE A 204 5.58 7.65 2.38
C PHE A 204 4.60 8.78 2.69
N THR A 205 3.30 8.50 2.62
CA THR A 205 2.23 9.47 2.91
C THR A 205 2.28 9.99 4.34
N LEU A 206 2.58 9.13 5.32
CA LEU A 206 2.67 9.53 6.73
C LEU A 206 3.88 10.44 6.98
N VAL A 207 5.06 10.03 6.52
CA VAL A 207 6.31 10.79 6.72
C VAL A 207 6.27 12.15 6.00
N MET A 208 5.70 12.20 4.79
CA MET A 208 5.55 13.47 4.06
C MET A 208 4.58 14.47 4.70
N GLN A 209 3.70 14.02 5.59
CA GLN A 209 2.76 14.92 6.28
C GLN A 209 3.22 15.27 7.68
N GLU A 210 4.33 14.69 8.15
CA GLU A 210 4.78 14.89 9.51
C GLU A 210 5.41 16.28 9.67
N PHE A 211 4.81 17.08 10.57
CA PHE A 211 5.20 18.45 10.84
C PHE A 211 5.75 18.66 12.25
N VAL A 212 5.18 17.99 13.25
CA VAL A 212 5.41 18.28 14.67
C VAL A 212 6.81 17.84 15.10
N TYR A 213 7.25 16.65 14.73
CA TYR A 213 8.60 16.20 15.06
C TYR A 213 9.65 16.93 14.23
N ALA A 214 9.37 17.21 12.95
CA ALA A 214 10.23 18.06 12.14
C ALA A 214 10.45 19.42 12.82
N LEU A 215 9.37 20.10 13.23
CA LEU A 215 9.44 21.38 13.94
C LEU A 215 10.21 21.29 15.26
N THR A 216 10.08 20.17 15.97
CA THR A 216 10.69 19.98 17.29
C THR A 216 12.18 19.66 17.20
N PHE A 217 12.62 18.88 16.21
CA PHE A 217 13.98 18.34 16.15
C PHE A 217 14.89 19.07 15.16
N ILE A 218 14.34 19.84 14.22
CA ILE A 218 15.10 20.56 13.20
C ILE A 218 15.02 22.06 13.43
N SER A 219 16.17 22.74 13.50
CA SER A 219 16.24 24.19 13.69
C SER A 219 16.85 24.91 12.48
N SER A 220 17.77 24.28 11.75
CA SER A 220 18.38 24.87 10.55
C SER A 220 17.44 24.76 9.34
N VAL A 221 17.20 25.89 8.67
CA VAL A 221 16.34 25.99 7.48
C VAL A 221 16.72 24.98 6.40
N GLU A 222 18.01 24.80 6.17
CA GLU A 222 18.57 23.91 5.14
C GLU A 222 18.31 22.41 5.39
N LYS A 223 17.92 22.03 6.62
CA LYS A 223 17.61 20.66 7.04
C LYS A 223 16.11 20.41 7.19
N MET A 224 15.27 21.42 6.94
CA MET A 224 13.83 21.26 7.04
C MET A 224 13.32 20.29 5.98
N THR A 225 12.26 19.57 6.32
CA THR A 225 11.42 18.83 5.37
C THR A 225 10.43 19.80 4.71
N VAL A 226 9.85 19.41 3.58
CA VAL A 226 8.85 20.24 2.87
C VAL A 226 7.72 20.67 3.79
N SER A 227 7.19 19.74 4.57
CA SER A 227 6.05 19.93 5.47
C SER A 227 6.32 21.00 6.54
N LEU A 228 7.58 21.20 6.90
CA LEU A 228 8.03 22.22 7.84
C LEU A 228 8.45 23.52 7.14
N GLY A 229 9.32 23.42 6.13
CA GLY A 229 9.95 24.58 5.49
C GLY A 229 8.95 25.43 4.71
N VAL A 230 7.99 24.80 4.02
CA VAL A 230 6.98 25.52 3.22
C VAL A 230 6.10 26.43 4.09
N PRO A 231 5.44 25.95 5.16
CA PRO A 231 4.68 26.82 6.05
C PRO A 231 5.53 27.91 6.69
N ILE A 232 6.74 27.60 7.17
CA ILE A 232 7.63 28.58 7.83
C ILE A 232 8.04 29.71 6.87
N ALA A 233 8.31 29.40 5.59
CA ALA A 233 8.79 30.39 4.65
C ALA A 233 7.69 31.22 3.97
N LEU A 234 6.50 30.64 3.81
CA LEU A 234 5.40 31.19 3.00
C LEU A 234 4.21 31.72 3.82
N VAL A 235 4.19 31.48 5.13
CA VAL A 235 3.25 32.11 6.07
C VAL A 235 4.03 33.05 6.98
N ARG A 236 3.93 34.35 6.72
CA ARG A 236 4.72 35.40 7.38
C ARG A 236 3.79 36.30 8.18
N GLY A 237 3.62 36.00 9.47
CA GLY A 237 2.59 36.64 10.29
C GLY A 237 1.21 36.37 9.71
N ASP A 238 0.45 37.43 9.41
CA ASP A 238 -0.88 37.33 8.79
C ASP A 238 -0.85 37.32 7.26
N VAL A 239 0.34 37.32 6.64
CA VAL A 239 0.50 37.29 5.19
C VAL A 239 0.71 35.86 4.70
N TYR A 240 -0.25 35.38 3.90
CA TYR A 240 -0.22 34.05 3.29
C TYR A 240 0.12 34.17 1.82
N HIS A 241 1.24 33.59 1.40
CA HIS A 241 1.60 33.54 -0.02
C HIS A 241 0.86 32.39 -0.72
N TRP A 242 -0.47 32.49 -0.86
CA TRP A 242 -1.34 31.40 -1.37
C TRP A 242 -0.89 30.80 -2.70
N GLY A 243 -0.51 31.64 -3.67
CA GLY A 243 0.00 31.16 -4.95
C GLY A 243 1.24 30.29 -4.81
N ALA A 244 2.20 30.71 -3.98
CA ALA A 244 3.43 29.95 -3.72
C ALA A 244 3.18 28.71 -2.84
N LEU A 245 2.23 28.76 -1.90
CA LEU A 245 1.79 27.59 -1.12
C LEU A 245 1.18 26.52 -2.03
N MET A 246 0.31 26.92 -2.97
CA MET A 246 -0.28 26.00 -3.94
C MET A 246 0.77 25.46 -4.92
N ALA A 247 1.73 26.30 -5.33
CA ALA A 247 2.87 25.86 -6.14
C ALA A 247 3.68 24.78 -5.40
N ALA A 248 3.99 25.02 -4.12
CA ALA A 248 4.74 24.08 -3.30
C ALA A 248 3.98 22.75 -3.15
N ALA A 249 2.69 22.78 -2.85
CA ALA A 249 1.85 21.59 -2.76
C ALA A 249 1.79 20.84 -4.11
N LEU A 250 1.67 21.56 -5.23
CA LEU A 250 1.62 20.98 -6.57
C LEU A 250 2.91 20.25 -6.90
N PHE A 251 4.06 20.92 -6.78
CA PHE A 251 5.35 20.30 -7.09
C PHE A 251 5.71 19.17 -6.12
N THR A 252 5.30 19.27 -4.85
CA THR A 252 5.50 18.21 -3.85
C THR A 252 4.67 16.96 -4.14
N SER A 253 3.50 17.11 -4.77
CA SER A 253 2.66 15.98 -5.16
C SER A 253 3.24 15.15 -6.32
N ILE A 254 4.13 15.73 -7.13
CA ILE A 254 4.72 15.05 -8.30
C ILE A 254 5.57 13.84 -7.89
N PRO A 255 6.56 13.95 -6.97
CA PRO A 255 7.29 12.78 -6.50
C PRO A 255 6.40 11.66 -5.95
N LEU A 256 5.34 12.01 -5.21
CA LEU A 256 4.36 11.05 -4.71
C LEU A 256 3.67 10.30 -5.86
N ALA A 257 3.18 11.03 -6.86
CA ALA A 257 2.52 10.45 -8.02
C ALA A 257 3.47 9.56 -8.84
N VAL A 258 4.73 9.97 -9.02
CA VAL A 258 5.76 9.19 -9.72
C VAL A 258 6.04 7.89 -8.98
N VAL A 259 6.25 7.95 -7.66
CA VAL A 259 6.45 6.77 -6.82
C VAL A 259 5.27 5.81 -6.98
N TYR A 260 4.04 6.30 -6.81
CA TYR A 260 2.83 5.49 -6.95
C TYR A 260 2.72 4.82 -8.32
N ASN A 261 2.96 5.56 -9.40
CA ASN A 261 2.85 5.05 -10.77
C ASN A 261 3.92 3.98 -11.09
N LEU A 262 5.18 4.22 -10.70
CA LEU A 262 6.29 3.27 -10.88
C LEU A 262 6.08 1.91 -10.19
N PHE A 263 5.29 1.89 -9.12
CA PHE A 263 4.96 0.67 -8.40
C PHE A 263 3.72 -0.04 -8.95
N ILE A 264 2.68 0.69 -9.34
CA ILE A 264 1.47 0.09 -9.93
C ILE A 264 1.75 -0.60 -11.26
N ASP A 265 2.58 0.00 -12.12
CA ASP A 265 2.92 -0.59 -13.42
C ASP A 265 3.63 -1.95 -13.31
N ARG A 266 4.13 -2.31 -12.11
CA ARG A 266 4.76 -3.61 -11.85
C ARG A 266 3.80 -4.69 -11.34
N GLU A 267 2.58 -4.33 -10.93
CA GLU A 267 1.53 -5.28 -10.50
C GLU A 267 1.14 -6.32 -11.59
N PRO A 268 1.01 -5.98 -12.91
CA PRO A 268 0.53 -6.93 -13.91
C PRO A 268 1.51 -8.07 -14.23
N THR A 269 2.80 -7.91 -13.98
CA THR A 269 3.82 -8.88 -14.42
C THR A 269 3.95 -10.08 -13.45
N PHE A 270 3.55 -9.92 -12.19
CA PHE A 270 3.76 -10.94 -11.15
C PHE A 270 2.55 -11.86 -10.90
N HIS A 271 1.34 -11.43 -11.23
CA HIS A 271 0.11 -12.21 -10.98
C HIS A 271 -0.06 -13.44 -11.89
N HIS A 272 0.69 -13.55 -13.00
CA HIS A 272 0.44 -14.60 -14.01
C HIS A 272 1.29 -15.88 -13.93
N PRO A 273 2.51 -15.95 -13.34
CA PRO A 273 3.25 -17.22 -13.28
C PRO A 273 3.03 -18.04 -12.00
N PHE A 274 2.85 -17.43 -10.82
CA PHE A 274 3.00 -18.16 -9.55
C PHE A 274 1.73 -18.83 -9.04
N THR A 275 0.55 -18.27 -9.30
CA THR A 275 -0.74 -18.87 -8.86
C THR A 275 -1.32 -19.86 -9.87
N ARG A 276 -0.93 -19.79 -11.16
CA ARG A 276 -1.36 -20.77 -12.18
C ARG A 276 -0.59 -22.09 -12.14
N GLY A 277 0.44 -22.20 -11.31
CA GLY A 277 1.15 -23.45 -11.03
C GLY A 277 0.51 -24.32 -9.94
N GLY A 278 -0.69 -23.98 -9.45
CA GLY A 278 -1.41 -24.81 -8.47
C GLY A 278 -1.80 -26.16 -9.06
N CYS A 279 -1.47 -27.23 -8.34
CA CYS A 279 -1.89 -28.60 -8.65
C CYS A 279 -3.41 -28.63 -8.95
N HIS A 280 -3.77 -29.07 -10.14
CA HIS A 280 -5.14 -29.54 -10.39
C HIS A 280 -5.38 -30.74 -9.48
N GLU A 281 -6.36 -30.62 -8.59
CA GLU A 281 -6.85 -31.72 -7.78
C GLU A 281 -7.59 -32.69 -8.71
N ASN A 282 -6.90 -33.77 -9.10
CA ASN A 282 -7.50 -34.90 -9.80
C ASN A 282 -8.00 -35.90 -8.75
N PRO A 283 -9.29 -36.29 -8.73
CA PRO A 283 -9.82 -37.23 -7.75
C PRO A 283 -9.22 -38.65 -7.81
N ASN A 284 -8.29 -38.93 -8.74
CA ASN A 284 -7.67 -40.23 -8.94
C ASN A 284 -6.13 -40.27 -8.81
N GLY A 285 -5.51 -39.32 -8.10
CA GLY A 285 -4.12 -39.49 -7.63
C GLY A 285 -3.10 -38.48 -8.15
N ILE A 286 -2.09 -38.29 -7.31
CA ILE A 286 -1.04 -37.27 -7.34
C ILE A 286 -0.19 -37.36 -8.61
N VAL A 287 -0.07 -36.24 -9.34
CA VAL A 287 1.01 -36.03 -10.33
C VAL A 287 1.68 -34.67 -10.05
N LEU A 288 2.85 -34.71 -9.41
CA LEU A 288 3.78 -33.57 -9.37
C LEU A 288 4.48 -33.48 -10.73
N ARG A 289 4.14 -32.47 -11.53
CA ARG A 289 4.83 -32.19 -12.80
C ARG A 289 5.87 -31.08 -12.58
N ALA A 290 7.04 -31.45 -12.07
CA ALA A 290 8.21 -30.59 -12.08
C ALA A 290 8.80 -30.57 -13.50
N HIS A 291 8.56 -29.49 -14.26
CA HIS A 291 9.21 -29.29 -15.54
C HIS A 291 10.57 -28.60 -15.32
N ARG A 292 11.65 -29.38 -15.22
CA ARG A 292 13.02 -28.90 -15.50
C ARG A 292 13.50 -29.45 -16.83
N ARG A 293 14.18 -28.60 -17.59
CA ARG A 293 14.92 -28.91 -18.82
C ARG A 293 15.95 -30.01 -18.56
N GLY A 294 16.06 -30.98 -19.47
CA GLY A 294 17.28 -31.76 -19.69
C GLY A 294 17.09 -33.28 -19.72
N SER A 295 17.35 -33.88 -20.89
CA SER A 295 17.58 -35.31 -21.19
C SER A 295 16.40 -36.29 -21.06
N VAL A 296 15.94 -36.80 -22.19
CA VAL A 296 15.01 -37.93 -22.32
C VAL A 296 15.80 -39.16 -22.76
N HIS A 297 15.78 -40.21 -21.94
CA HIS A 297 15.88 -41.59 -22.41
C HIS A 297 14.50 -42.25 -22.21
N PRO A 298 13.95 -42.94 -23.22
CA PRO A 298 12.66 -43.60 -23.08
C PRO A 298 12.81 -44.94 -22.37
N LEU A 299 12.29 -45.07 -21.15
CA LEU A 299 12.03 -46.38 -20.54
C LEU A 299 10.66 -46.88 -21.01
N GLY A 300 10.68 -47.99 -21.76
CA GLY A 300 9.51 -48.65 -22.30
C GLY A 300 8.62 -49.26 -21.23
N CYS A 301 7.31 -49.09 -21.40
CA CYS A 301 6.28 -49.70 -20.56
C CYS A 301 5.99 -51.11 -21.09
N SER A 302 6.33 -52.16 -20.33
CA SER A 302 5.99 -53.54 -20.68
C SER A 302 4.58 -53.88 -20.21
N SER A 303 3.68 -54.13 -21.16
CA SER A 303 2.34 -54.65 -20.89
C SER A 303 2.38 -56.16 -20.66
N ARG A 304 2.13 -56.64 -19.44
CA ARG A 304 1.72 -58.03 -19.21
C ARG A 304 0.20 -58.13 -19.33
N ARG A 305 -0.28 -58.78 -20.40
CA ARG A 305 -1.66 -59.27 -20.54
C ARG A 305 -1.82 -60.59 -19.76
N GLY A 306 -2.86 -60.69 -18.93
CA GLY A 306 -3.41 -61.95 -18.43
C GLY A 306 -4.71 -62.31 -19.18
N PRO A 307 -5.10 -63.60 -19.26
CA PRO A 307 -5.98 -64.11 -20.32
C PRO A 307 -7.48 -64.03 -20.00
N ALA A 308 -8.27 -64.10 -21.06
CA ALA A 308 -9.72 -64.02 -21.11
C ALA A 308 -10.43 -65.32 -20.66
N ALA A 309 -11.57 -65.15 -19.97
CA ALA A 309 -12.70 -66.08 -19.85
C ALA A 309 -13.90 -65.25 -19.35
N GLY A 310 -15.17 -65.41 -19.73
CA GLY A 310 -15.91 -66.19 -20.72
C GLY A 310 -17.34 -65.61 -20.71
N ARG A 311 -18.04 -65.64 -21.84
CA ARG A 311 -19.42 -65.14 -21.99
C ARG A 311 -20.40 -66.32 -22.03
N THR A 312 -21.37 -66.35 -21.11
CA THR A 312 -22.70 -67.00 -21.14
C THR A 312 -23.46 -66.41 -19.93
N GLY A 313 -24.76 -66.13 -19.83
CA GLY A 313 -25.98 -66.21 -20.64
C GLY A 313 -27.18 -65.88 -19.68
N GLY A 314 -28.35 -65.49 -20.20
CA GLY A 314 -29.64 -65.38 -19.47
C GLY A 314 -29.97 -63.98 -18.92
N GLN A 315 -30.94 -63.18 -19.39
CA GLN A 315 -32.40 -63.35 -19.55
C GLN A 315 -33.21 -63.12 -18.25
N ALA A 316 -33.93 -61.99 -18.14
CA ALA A 316 -35.35 -61.84 -17.72
C ALA A 316 -35.69 -60.48 -17.06
N ARG A 317 -36.80 -59.87 -17.53
CA ARG A 317 -37.96 -59.18 -16.85
C ARG A 317 -37.65 -58.33 -15.59
N GLY A 318 -38.22 -57.14 -15.33
CA GLY A 318 -39.44 -56.45 -15.74
C GLY A 318 -40.05 -55.74 -14.50
N GLY A 319 -40.63 -54.54 -14.66
CA GLY A 319 -41.70 -54.00 -13.80
C GLY A 319 -41.35 -53.19 -12.53
N GLY A 320 -41.98 -52.00 -12.42
CA GLY A 320 -42.83 -51.65 -11.27
C GLY A 320 -42.29 -50.74 -10.15
N ASP A 321 -43.01 -49.61 -9.97
CA ASP A 321 -43.39 -48.91 -8.72
C ASP A 321 -42.31 -48.15 -7.90
N ALA A 322 -42.38 -46.82 -7.75
CA ALA A 322 -43.32 -45.97 -7.00
C ALA A 322 -43.12 -46.03 -5.46
N HIS A 323 -42.72 -44.92 -4.83
CA HIS A 323 -43.07 -44.44 -3.47
C HIS A 323 -42.38 -43.08 -3.24
N HIS A 324 -43.06 -41.92 -3.22
CA HIS A 324 -43.90 -41.28 -2.20
C HIS A 324 -43.15 -40.64 -1.01
N TYR A 325 -43.62 -39.43 -0.63
CA TYR A 325 -43.34 -38.55 0.53
C TYR A 325 -42.29 -37.44 0.28
N GLY A 326 -42.57 -36.14 0.44
CA GLY A 326 -43.72 -35.45 1.02
C GLY A 326 -43.25 -34.26 1.87
N PHE A 327 -43.51 -33.04 1.38
CA PHE A 327 -43.77 -31.77 2.10
C PHE A 327 -43.36 -31.60 3.58
N HIS A 328 -42.71 -30.47 3.91
CA HIS A 328 -43.39 -29.42 4.70
C HIS A 328 -42.66 -28.06 4.68
N LYS A 329 -43.49 -27.01 4.64
CA LYS A 329 -43.20 -25.57 4.57
C LYS A 329 -43.95 -24.93 5.75
N ARG A 330 -43.34 -23.95 6.47
CA ARG A 330 -43.92 -22.77 7.19
C ARG A 330 -42.89 -22.27 8.24
N HIS A 331 -42.45 -21.00 8.16
CA HIS A 331 -42.88 -19.81 8.96
C HIS A 331 -42.63 -20.00 10.48
N SER A 332 -42.08 -19.08 11.28
CA SER A 332 -42.08 -17.59 11.27
C SER A 332 -41.32 -17.07 12.52
N LEU A 333 -40.78 -15.84 12.43
CA LEU A 333 -40.67 -14.76 13.45
C LEU A 333 -40.35 -15.07 14.93
N HIS A 334 -39.29 -14.48 15.48
CA HIS A 334 -39.38 -13.37 16.46
C HIS A 334 -37.98 -12.89 16.94
N GLN A 335 -37.78 -11.56 16.89
CA GLN A 335 -36.85 -10.80 17.74
C GLN A 335 -37.47 -10.61 19.15
N PRO A 336 -36.64 -10.35 20.17
CA PRO A 336 -36.35 -8.96 20.57
C PRO A 336 -34.92 -8.49 20.29
#